data_AF-A0A1I0QXA9-F1
#
_entry.id   AF-A0A1I0QXA9-F1
#
_cell.length_a   1.000
_cell.length_b   1.000
_cell.length_c   1.000
_cell.angle_alpha   90.00
_cell.angle_beta   90.00
_cell.angle_gamma   90.00
#
_symmetry.space_group_name_H-M   'P 1'
#
loop_
_entity.id
_entity.type
_entity.pdbx_description
1 polymer ?
#
loop_
_entity_poly.entity_id
_entity_poly.type
_entity_poly.pdbx_seq_one_letter_code
_entity_poly.pdbx_strand_id
1 'polypeptide(L)'
;MPAEIDDEKRSQIIYYSALGYSQQEISDEVGVARNTVKKYQQKTRKAVESADTPRKTLADIIENQYDWEQSQSRNVSFGDHPM
;
A
#
# COMPACT_ATOMS: atom_id res chain seq x y z
N MET A 1 -6.65 -14.21 -10.94
CA MET A 1 -6.24 -13.44 -9.74
C MET A 1 -7.24 -12.31 -9.55
N PRO A 2 -7.70 -11.98 -8.33
CA PRO A 2 -8.56 -10.81 -8.15
C PRO A 2 -7.84 -9.58 -8.69
N ALA A 3 -8.53 -8.74 -9.46
CA ALA A 3 -7.97 -7.51 -10.01
C ALA A 3 -7.37 -6.70 -8.86
N GLU A 4 -6.12 -6.26 -9.03
CA GLU A 4 -5.53 -5.31 -8.10
C GLU A 4 -6.36 -4.02 -8.13
N ILE A 5 -6.61 -3.43 -6.96
CA ILE A 5 -7.26 -2.12 -6.92
C ILE A 5 -6.29 -1.09 -7.49
N ASP A 6 -6.85 -0.07 -8.10
CA ASP A 6 -6.10 1.09 -8.60
C ASP A 6 -5.34 1.80 -7.45
N ASP A 7 -4.21 2.41 -7.79
CA ASP A 7 -3.34 3.10 -6.85
C ASP A 7 -4.06 4.27 -6.17
N GLU A 8 -5.00 4.91 -6.88
CA GLU A 8 -5.88 5.93 -6.32
C GLU A 8 -6.72 5.40 -5.15
N LYS A 9 -7.34 4.22 -5.28
CA LYS A 9 -8.10 3.62 -4.18
C LYS A 9 -7.19 3.24 -3.02
N ARG A 10 -5.96 2.86 -3.32
CA ARG A 10 -4.98 2.51 -2.32
C ARG A 10 -4.53 3.74 -1.51
N SER A 11 -4.26 4.87 -2.16
CA SER A 11 -3.90 6.11 -1.47
C SER A 11 -5.05 6.57 -0.57
N GLN A 12 -6.30 6.51 -1.04
CA GLN A 12 -7.50 6.83 -0.25
C GLN A 12 -7.65 5.95 0.99
N ILE A 13 -7.45 4.63 0.88
CA ILE A 13 -7.47 3.70 2.03
C ILE A 13 -6.50 4.15 3.13
N ILE A 14 -5.29 4.55 2.73
CA ILE A 14 -4.23 4.95 3.68
C ILE A 14 -4.50 6.35 4.24
N TYR A 15 -4.99 7.27 3.42
CA TYR A 15 -5.43 8.60 3.86
C TYR A 15 -6.50 8.51 4.96
N TYR A 16 -7.60 7.78 4.73
CA TYR A 16 -8.64 7.61 5.74
C TYR A 16 -8.15 6.85 6.98
N SER A 17 -7.24 5.89 6.80
CA SER A 17 -6.59 5.23 7.94
C SER A 17 -5.76 6.21 8.79
N ALA A 18 -5.09 7.20 8.17
CA ALA A 18 -4.32 8.22 8.87
C ALA A 18 -5.23 9.22 9.61
N LEU A 19 -6.44 9.45 9.11
CA LEU A 19 -7.49 10.22 9.81
C LEU A 19 -8.15 9.44 10.97
N GLY A 20 -7.84 8.16 11.14
CA GLY A 20 -8.34 7.32 12.24
C GLY A 20 -9.63 6.56 11.94
N TYR A 21 -10.04 6.46 10.66
CA TYR A 21 -11.25 5.73 10.27
C TYR A 21 -11.08 4.22 10.52
N SER A 22 -12.17 3.56 10.91
CA SER A 22 -12.21 2.11 11.01
C SER A 22 -12.22 1.44 9.64
N GLN A 23 -11.87 0.16 9.58
CA GLN A 23 -11.88 -0.59 8.31
C GLN A 23 -13.27 -0.68 7.66
N GLN A 24 -14.34 -0.57 8.46
CA GLN A 24 -15.70 -0.57 7.93
C GLN A 24 -16.01 0.79 7.29
N GLU A 25 -15.72 1.89 7.97
CA GLU A 25 -15.92 3.23 7.42
C GLU A 25 -15.09 3.45 6.14
N ILE A 26 -13.84 2.99 6.11
CA ILE A 26 -13.00 3.05 4.90
C ILE A 26 -13.59 2.21 3.75
N SER A 27 -14.12 1.03 4.07
CA SER A 27 -14.77 0.15 3.08
C SER A 27 -15.96 0.85 2.44
N ASP A 28 -16.78 1.51 3.26
CA ASP A 28 -17.98 2.21 2.82
C ASP A 28 -17.63 3.47 2.01
N GLU A 29 -16.60 4.22 2.42
CA GLU A 29 -16.15 5.45 1.75
C GLU A 29 -15.45 5.19 0.41
N VAL A 30 -14.58 4.18 0.34
CA VAL A 30 -13.78 3.86 -0.87
C VAL A 30 -14.51 2.91 -1.82
N GLY A 31 -15.58 2.27 -1.36
CA GLY A 31 -16.35 1.29 -2.15
C GLY A 31 -15.57 0.01 -2.43
N VAL A 32 -14.81 -0.48 -1.45
CA VAL A 32 -14.04 -1.74 -1.54
C VAL A 32 -14.36 -2.64 -0.36
N ALA A 33 -14.24 -3.96 -0.52
CA ALA A 33 -14.48 -4.88 0.58
C ALA A 33 -13.53 -4.61 1.77
N ARG A 34 -14.04 -4.75 3.00
CA ARG A 34 -13.25 -4.63 4.24
C ARG A 34 -11.96 -5.49 4.25
N ASN A 35 -12.01 -6.69 3.68
CA ASN A 35 -10.82 -7.55 3.55
C ASN A 35 -9.76 -6.94 2.62
N THR A 36 -10.19 -6.22 1.59
CA THR A 36 -9.30 -5.44 0.69
C THR A 36 -8.65 -4.31 1.46
N VAL A 37 -9.40 -3.53 2.24
CA VAL A 37 -8.85 -2.48 3.12
C VAL A 37 -7.73 -3.04 4.01
N LYS A 38 -8.02 -4.13 4.73
CA LYS A 38 -7.05 -4.80 5.60
C LYS A 38 -5.80 -5.26 4.84
N LYS A 39 -5.96 -5.86 3.67
CA LYS A 39 -4.84 -6.32 2.81
C LYS A 39 -3.93 -5.16 2.44
N TYR A 40 -4.49 -4.04 2.01
CA TYR A 40 -3.70 -2.89 1.54
C TYR A 40 -3.07 -2.10 2.70
N GLN A 41 -3.74 -1.99 3.86
CA GLN A 41 -3.11 -1.51 5.09
C GLN A 41 -1.88 -2.34 5.46
N GLN A 42 -1.98 -3.67 5.39
CA GLN A 42 -0.84 -4.57 5.65
C GLN A 42 0.28 -4.44 4.63
N LYS A 43 -0.05 -4.36 3.32
CA LYS A 43 0.98 -4.13 2.28
C LYS A 43 1.69 -2.79 2.49
N THR A 44 0.94 -1.72 2.79
CA THR A 44 1.52 -0.39 3.06
C THR A 44 2.40 -0.39 4.29
N ARG A 45 1.96 -1.01 5.39
CA ARG A 45 2.77 -1.15 6.59
C ARG A 45 4.11 -1.81 6.30
N LYS A 46 4.12 -2.93 5.57
CA LYS A 46 5.35 -3.62 5.18
C LYS A 46 6.27 -2.73 4.35
N ALA A 47 5.73 -2.03 3.34
CA ALA A 47 6.53 -1.15 2.49
C ALA A 47 7.16 0.02 3.27
N VAL A 48 6.42 0.60 4.20
CA VAL A 48 6.91 1.67 5.07
C VAL A 48 7.96 1.15 6.06
N GLU A 49 7.73 0.00 6.70
CA GLU A 49 8.67 -0.61 7.65
C GLU A 49 9.99 -1.05 6.99
N SER A 50 9.94 -1.46 5.72
CA SER A 50 11.12 -1.85 4.93
C SER A 50 11.85 -0.69 4.25
N ALA A 51 11.31 0.53 4.29
CA ALA A 51 11.90 1.68 3.60
C ALA A 51 12.96 2.38 4.47
N ASP A 52 14.02 2.86 3.83
CA ASP A 52 15.05 3.69 4.51
C ASP A 52 14.49 5.04 5.00
N THR A 53 13.38 5.50 4.42
CA THR A 53 12.73 6.78 4.73
C THR A 53 11.24 6.61 5.03
N PRO A 54 10.87 5.93 6.14
CA PRO A 54 9.51 5.45 6.38
C PRO A 54 8.44 6.56 6.37
N ARG A 55 8.73 7.72 6.98
CA ARG A 55 7.80 8.85 7.00
C ARG A 55 7.56 9.43 5.62
N LYS A 56 8.62 9.53 4.81
CA LYS A 56 8.53 10.02 3.43
C LYS A 56 7.76 9.02 2.57
N THR A 57 8.08 7.74 2.68
CA THR A 57 7.35 6.66 1.99
C THR A 57 5.86 6.68 2.31
N LEU A 58 5.47 6.86 3.58
CA LEU A 58 4.06 6.97 3.93
C LEU A 58 3.40 8.21 3.32
N ALA A 59 4.08 9.36 3.31
CA ALA A 59 3.60 10.57 2.67
C ALA A 59 3.41 10.37 1.16
N ASP A 60 4.41 9.82 0.47
CA ASP A 60 4.36 9.53 -0.96
C ASP A 60 3.18 8.58 -1.30
N ILE A 61 2.88 7.61 -0.42
CA ILE A 61 1.73 6.70 -0.59
C ILE A 61 0.40 7.44 -0.43
N ILE A 62 0.28 8.35 0.54
CA ILE A 62 -0.92 9.16 0.76
C ILE A 62 -1.14 10.13 -0.42
N GLU A 63 -0.06 10.71 -0.94
CA GLU A 63 -0.08 11.63 -2.08
C GLU A 63 -0.18 10.92 -3.45
N ASN A 64 -0.30 9.59 -3.46
CA ASN A 64 -0.33 8.77 -4.68
C ASN A 64 0.90 8.94 -5.60
N GLN A 65 2.06 9.22 -5.01
CA GLN A 65 3.35 9.37 -5.68
C GLN A 65 4.25 8.13 -5.53
N TYR A 66 3.84 7.16 -4.71
CA TYR A 66 4.61 5.94 -4.47
C TYR A 66 4.41 4.91 -5.59
N ASP A 67 5.49 4.56 -6.26
CA ASP A 67 5.52 3.52 -7.29
C ASP A 67 5.52 2.11 -6.67
N TRP A 68 4.35 1.47 -6.70
CA TRP A 68 4.15 0.12 -6.18
C TRP A 68 4.75 -0.98 -7.06
N GLU A 69 4.90 -0.75 -8.36
CA GLU A 69 5.44 -1.74 -9.30
C GLU A 69 6.95 -1.87 -9.12
N GLN A 70 7.65 -0.74 -9.05
CA GLN A 70 9.10 -0.71 -8.84
C GLN A 70 9.52 -1.29 -7.47
N SER A 71 8.66 -1.11 -6.46
CA SER A 71 8.84 -1.70 -5.12
C SER A 71 8.74 -3.23 -5.14
N GLN A 72 7.86 -3.82 -5.95
CA GLN A 72 7.77 -5.27 -6.10
C GLN A 72 8.98 -5.86 -6.84
N SER A 73 9.49 -5.18 -7.87
CA SER A 73 10.68 -5.65 -8.60
C SER A 73 11.94 -5.71 -7.74
N ARG A 74 12.13 -4.77 -6.80
CA ARG A 74 13.26 -4.84 -5.83
C ARG A 74 13.18 -6.06 -4.92
N ASN A 75 11.97 -6.44 -4.49
CA ASN A 75 11.77 -7.60 -3.61
C ASN A 75 11.87 -8.95 -4.35
N VAL A 76 11.80 -8.97 -5.68
CA VAL A 76 11.96 -10.20 -6.51
C VAL A 76 13.42 -10.40 -6.95
N SER A 77 14.34 -9.50 -6.61
CA SER A 77 15.79 -9.73 -6.77
C SER A 77 16.31 -10.68 -5.69
N PHE A 78 15.83 -11.93 -5.74
CA PHE A 78 16.39 -13.07 -5.02
C PHE A 78 16.71 -14.13 -6.07
N GLY A 79 17.83 -13.93 -6.78
CA GLY A 79 18.24 -14.88 -7.81
C GLY A 79 19.36 -14.45 -8.75
N ASP A 80 20.05 -13.35 -8.49
CA ASP A 80 21.25 -13.02 -9.26
C ASP A 80 22.47 -13.03 -8.32
N HIS A 81 23.17 -14.18 -8.27
CA HIS A 81 24.62 -14.35 -8.06
C HIS A 81 24.99 -15.85 -7.96
N PRO A 82 26.23 -16.25 -8.29
CA PRO A 82 26.60 -16.80 -9.60
C PRO A 82 27.25 -18.20 -9.52
N MET A 83 27.48 -18.84 -10.67
CA MET A 83 28.70 -19.60 -10.97
C MET A 83 29.10 -19.34 -12.42
#